data_AF-A0A2N1PK65-F1
#
_entry.id   AF-A0A2N1PK65-F1
#
_cell.length_a   1.000
_cell.length_b   1.000
_cell.length_c   1.000
_cell.angle_alpha   90.00
_cell.angle_beta   90.00
_cell.angle_gamma   90.00
#
_symmetry.space_group_name_H-M   'P 1'
#
loop_
_entity.id
_entity.type
_entity.pdbx_description
1 polymer ?
#
loop_
_entity_poly.entity_id
_entity_poly.type
_entity_poly.pdbx_seq_one_letter_code
_entity_poly.pdbx_strand_id
1 'polypeptide(L)'
;MIITPGGNRSGVQNIQNVSARYKALATADKGKVSESNVQQDSGDAFFTKLSSMIESYSAKLTDLQDGITRKQTAQQGLQDISGGLAEMKELFSGDQKESIGNRVSEILSSINKSVGESTFDGEPLLSGFDSSSLGLDAIAQDPAGAMARLDSAMVAVQEKSSAVSEELGNLESEVRNLEVGRQNAVSADTAVREMQFATNLLSLTNEKIGSEEVSGLFTKSINMDKILDLLS
;
A
#
# COMPACT_ATOMS: atom_id res chain seq x y z
N MET A 1 -20.26 -38.02 82.84
CA MET A 1 -20.59 -38.52 81.49
C MET A 1 -20.04 -37.48 80.51
N ILE A 2 -18.89 -37.76 79.89
CA ILE A 2 -18.20 -36.83 78.97
C ILE A 2 -18.54 -37.32 77.56
N ILE A 3 -19.31 -36.53 76.80
CA ILE A 3 -19.61 -36.82 75.40
C ILE A 3 -18.45 -36.25 74.58
N THR A 4 -17.59 -37.11 74.06
CA THR A 4 -16.52 -36.73 73.13
C THR A 4 -17.12 -36.60 71.73
N PRO A 5 -17.06 -35.43 71.06
CA PRO A 5 -17.54 -35.29 69.69
C PRO A 5 -16.51 -35.87 68.71
N GLY A 6 -16.66 -37.15 68.37
CA GLY A 6 -16.12 -37.72 67.13
C GLY A 6 -17.08 -37.32 66.00
N GLY A 7 -16.94 -36.19 65.32
CA GLY A 7 -15.72 -35.65 64.76
C GLY A 7 -15.66 -36.06 63.29
N ASN A 8 -16.58 -35.54 62.48
CA ASN A 8 -16.63 -35.69 61.02
C ASN A 8 -15.47 -34.91 60.35
N ARG A 9 -14.24 -35.22 60.77
CA ARG A 9 -13.00 -34.58 60.33
C ARG A 9 -12.70 -34.88 58.86
N SER A 10 -13.13 -36.03 58.38
CA SER A 10 -13.01 -36.43 56.97
C SER A 10 -13.85 -35.55 56.04
N GLY A 11 -15.06 -35.15 56.47
CA GLY A 11 -15.90 -34.22 55.69
C GLY A 11 -15.28 -32.83 55.58
N VAL A 12 -14.72 -32.30 56.68
CA VAL A 12 -14.07 -30.98 56.70
C VAL A 12 -12.79 -30.96 55.85
N GLN A 13 -11.97 -32.03 55.89
CA GLN A 13 -10.78 -32.15 55.05
C GLN A 13 -11.12 -32.25 53.56
N ASN A 14 -12.20 -32.96 53.21
CA ASN A 14 -12.65 -33.04 51.82
C ASN A 14 -13.15 -31.69 51.29
N ILE A 15 -13.88 -30.91 52.09
CA ILE A 15 -14.35 -29.57 51.69
C ILE A 15 -13.17 -28.60 51.50
N GLN A 16 -12.16 -28.67 52.36
CA GLN A 16 -10.94 -27.84 52.24
C GLN A 16 -10.13 -28.20 50.99
N ASN A 17 -9.99 -29.49 50.67
CA ASN A 17 -9.31 -29.96 49.46
C ASN A 17 -10.04 -29.54 48.18
N VAL A 18 -11.38 -29.58 48.19
CA VAL A 18 -12.20 -29.10 47.05
C VAL A 18 -12.06 -27.59 46.87
N SER A 19 -12.11 -26.80 47.95
CA SER A 19 -11.95 -25.34 47.88
C SER A 19 -10.57 -24.92 47.35
N ALA A 20 -9.50 -25.62 47.76
CA ALA A 20 -8.16 -25.37 47.26
C ALA A 20 -8.04 -25.65 45.75
N ARG A 21 -8.66 -26.74 45.28
CA ARG A 21 -8.71 -27.07 43.83
C ARG A 21 -9.47 -26.03 43.02
N TYR A 22 -10.60 -25.52 43.53
CA TYR A 22 -11.35 -24.44 42.87
C TYR A 22 -10.55 -23.14 42.75
N LYS A 23 -9.79 -22.76 43.79
CA LYS A 23 -8.90 -21.58 43.72
C LYS A 23 -7.75 -21.78 42.73
N ALA A 24 -7.16 -22.97 42.69
CA ALA A 24 -6.11 -23.30 41.72
C ALA A 24 -6.63 -23.26 40.27
N LEU A 25 -7.83 -23.81 40.02
CA LEU A 25 -8.51 -23.74 38.72
C LEU A 25 -8.81 -22.30 38.31
N ALA A 26 -9.35 -21.48 39.20
CA ALA A 26 -9.65 -20.07 38.92
C ALA A 26 -8.38 -19.22 38.68
N THR A 27 -7.24 -19.61 39.25
CA THR A 27 -5.96 -18.91 39.05
C THR A 27 -5.29 -19.36 37.75
N ALA A 28 -5.38 -20.64 37.40
CA ALA A 28 -4.93 -21.17 36.10
C ALA A 28 -5.76 -20.59 34.94
N ASP A 29 -7.06 -20.41 35.15
CA ASP A 29 -7.97 -19.78 34.18
C ASP A 29 -7.59 -18.31 33.93
N LYS A 30 -7.29 -17.55 35.00
CA LYS A 30 -6.75 -16.18 34.88
C LYS A 30 -5.38 -16.11 34.20
N GLY A 31 -4.50 -17.08 34.42
CA GLY A 31 -3.20 -17.17 33.75
C GLY A 31 -3.35 -17.36 32.24
N LYS A 32 -4.26 -18.24 31.81
CA LYS A 32 -4.59 -18.45 30.39
C LYS A 32 -5.23 -17.23 29.74
N VAL A 33 -6.16 -16.55 30.43
CA VAL A 33 -6.76 -15.29 29.95
C VAL A 33 -5.71 -14.19 29.81
N SER A 34 -4.73 -14.11 30.72
CA SER A 34 -3.68 -13.10 30.63
C SER A 34 -2.64 -13.38 29.54
N GLU A 35 -2.28 -14.65 29.28
CA GLU A 35 -1.45 -15.03 28.13
C GLU A 35 -2.17 -14.83 26.79
N SER A 36 -3.46 -15.17 26.72
CA SER A 36 -4.33 -14.89 25.58
C SER A 36 -4.39 -13.40 25.27
N ASN A 37 -4.59 -12.54 26.28
CA ASN A 37 -4.64 -11.09 26.08
C ASN A 37 -3.28 -10.51 25.64
N VAL A 38 -2.16 -10.98 26.19
CA VAL A 38 -0.81 -10.51 25.78
C VAL A 38 -0.44 -10.96 24.36
N GLN A 39 -0.81 -12.19 23.97
CA GLN A 39 -0.63 -12.67 22.59
C GLN A 39 -1.54 -11.92 21.61
N GLN A 40 -2.78 -11.61 22.01
CA GLN A 40 -3.73 -10.85 21.22
C GLN A 40 -3.29 -9.39 21.03
N ASP A 41 -2.85 -8.71 22.10
CA ASP A 41 -2.32 -7.33 22.04
C ASP A 41 -1.07 -7.22 21.15
N SER A 42 -0.19 -8.23 21.17
CA SER A 42 1.00 -8.27 20.32
C SER A 42 0.68 -8.55 18.84
N GLY A 43 -0.36 -9.35 18.58
CA GLY A 43 -0.87 -9.60 17.23
C GLY A 43 -1.53 -8.34 16.64
N ASP A 44 -2.40 -7.69 17.40
CA ASP A 44 -3.14 -6.51 16.97
C ASP A 44 -2.22 -5.33 16.61
N ALA A 45 -1.15 -5.12 17.39
CA ALA A 45 -0.12 -4.13 17.08
C ALA A 45 0.62 -4.44 15.77
N PHE A 46 0.90 -5.72 15.50
CA PHE A 46 1.55 -6.15 14.26
C PHE A 46 0.63 -5.97 13.03
N PHE A 47 -0.65 -6.34 13.13
CA PHE A 47 -1.63 -6.10 12.05
C PHE A 47 -1.84 -4.63 11.76
N THR A 48 -1.92 -3.81 12.80
CA THR A 48 -2.03 -2.36 12.66
C THR A 48 -0.84 -1.81 11.88
N LYS A 49 0.36 -2.33 12.15
CA LYS A 49 1.58 -1.95 11.41
C LYS A 49 1.56 -2.43 9.95
N LEU A 50 1.16 -3.68 9.68
CA LEU A 50 1.06 -4.19 8.31
C LEU A 50 0.01 -3.44 7.49
N SER A 51 -1.16 -3.18 8.08
CA SER A 51 -2.24 -2.43 7.44
C SER A 51 -1.78 -1.01 7.10
N SER A 52 -1.14 -0.32 8.07
CA SER A 52 -0.55 1.00 7.85
C SER A 52 0.52 1.01 6.77
N MET A 53 1.34 -0.06 6.67
CA MET A 53 2.33 -0.19 5.61
C MET A 53 1.69 -0.39 4.24
N ILE A 54 0.65 -1.22 4.14
CA ILE A 54 -0.12 -1.42 2.90
C ILE A 54 -0.76 -0.11 2.45
N GLU A 55 -1.38 0.63 3.36
CA GLU A 55 -1.96 1.96 3.10
C GLU A 55 -0.89 2.95 2.62
N SER A 56 0.27 2.96 3.28
CA SER A 56 1.39 3.81 2.88
C SER A 56 1.91 3.47 1.48
N TYR A 57 2.01 2.19 1.13
CA TYR A 57 2.37 1.77 -0.23
C TYR A 57 1.32 2.20 -1.26
N SER A 58 0.03 2.01 -0.95
CA SER A 58 -1.06 2.43 -1.84
C SER A 58 -1.05 3.93 -2.09
N ALA A 59 -0.88 4.75 -1.06
CA ALA A 59 -0.78 6.21 -1.22
C ALA A 59 0.41 6.61 -2.10
N LYS A 60 1.60 6.07 -1.83
CA LYS A 60 2.80 6.34 -2.64
C LYS A 60 2.65 5.89 -4.09
N LEU A 61 1.99 4.75 -4.33
CA LEU A 61 1.72 4.27 -5.69
C LEU A 61 0.83 5.26 -6.45
N THR A 62 -0.18 5.83 -5.80
CA THR A 62 -1.01 6.89 -6.39
C THR A 62 -0.17 8.12 -6.73
N ASP A 63 0.66 8.61 -5.79
CA ASP A 63 1.52 9.77 -6.02
C ASP A 63 2.50 9.54 -7.19
N LEU A 64 3.07 8.33 -7.30
CA LEU A 64 3.96 7.98 -8.42
C LEU A 64 3.21 7.85 -9.75
N GLN A 65 1.98 7.34 -9.75
CA GLN A 65 1.14 7.27 -10.94
C GLN A 65 0.81 8.68 -11.46
N ASP A 66 0.47 9.61 -10.57
CA ASP A 66 0.28 11.02 -10.92
C ASP A 66 1.57 11.64 -11.48
N GLY A 67 2.71 11.30 -10.86
CA GLY A 67 4.04 11.66 -11.38
C GLY A 67 4.27 11.14 -12.81
N ILE A 68 3.92 9.88 -13.09
CA ILE A 68 4.03 9.28 -14.42
C ILE A 68 3.13 10.00 -15.42
N THR A 69 1.85 10.22 -15.09
CA THR A 69 0.91 10.93 -15.96
C THR A 69 1.42 12.33 -16.28
N ARG A 70 1.91 13.07 -15.28
CA ARG A 70 2.53 14.37 -15.47
C ARG A 70 3.70 14.33 -16.46
N LYS A 71 4.61 13.36 -16.33
CA LYS A 71 5.77 13.23 -17.22
C LYS A 71 5.37 12.81 -18.64
N GLN A 72 4.37 11.94 -18.79
CA GLN A 72 3.82 11.56 -20.09
C GLN A 72 3.17 12.74 -20.81
N THR A 73 2.40 13.58 -20.11
CA THR A 73 1.84 14.81 -20.69
C THR A 73 2.94 15.76 -21.15
N ALA A 74 3.98 15.97 -20.33
CA ALA A 74 5.14 16.78 -20.72
C ALA A 74 5.87 16.20 -21.94
N GLN A 75 6.05 14.88 -22.00
CA GLN A 75 6.70 14.19 -23.13
C GLN A 75 5.91 14.35 -24.42
N GLN A 76 4.58 14.25 -24.37
CA GLN A 76 3.73 14.47 -25.53
C GLN A 76 3.87 15.91 -26.06
N GLY A 77 3.81 16.91 -25.18
CA GLY A 77 3.99 18.30 -25.59
C GLY A 77 5.39 18.56 -26.20
N LEU A 78 6.44 17.97 -25.62
CA LEU A 78 7.80 18.04 -26.21
C LEU A 78 7.89 17.38 -27.59
N GLN A 79 7.17 16.26 -27.80
CA GLN A 79 7.10 15.60 -29.10
C GLN A 79 6.42 16.49 -30.14
N ASP A 80 5.32 17.15 -29.78
CA ASP A 80 4.60 18.07 -30.67
C ASP A 80 5.48 19.28 -31.04
N ILE A 81 6.19 19.85 -30.05
CA ILE A 81 7.15 20.95 -30.26
C ILE A 81 8.28 20.50 -31.19
N SER A 82 8.87 19.32 -30.95
CA SER A 82 9.92 18.77 -31.81
C SER A 82 9.43 18.54 -33.24
N GLY A 83 8.18 18.11 -33.42
CA GLY A 83 7.56 17.96 -34.73
C GLY A 83 7.44 19.30 -35.47
N GLY A 84 6.97 20.34 -34.77
CA GLY A 84 6.89 21.70 -35.32
C GLY A 84 8.27 22.25 -35.71
N LEU A 85 9.28 22.06 -34.87
CA LEU A 85 10.66 22.49 -35.18
C LEU A 85 11.24 21.77 -36.41
N ALA A 86 10.98 20.47 -36.55
CA ALA A 86 11.40 19.70 -37.73
C ALA A 86 10.70 20.20 -39.01
N GLU A 87 9.40 20.49 -38.93
CA GLU A 87 8.65 21.05 -40.05
C GLU A 87 9.20 22.43 -40.45
N MET A 88 9.49 23.31 -39.48
CA MET A 88 10.13 24.60 -39.77
C MET A 88 11.48 24.41 -40.48
N LYS A 89 12.30 23.46 -40.01
CA LYS A 89 13.60 23.16 -40.62
C LYS A 89 13.46 22.69 -42.07
N GLU A 90 12.45 21.89 -42.38
CA GLU A 90 12.13 21.48 -43.74
C GLU A 90 11.75 22.67 -44.63
N LEU A 91 10.91 23.59 -44.12
CA LEU A 91 10.51 24.81 -44.85
C LEU A 91 11.71 25.68 -45.21
N PHE A 92 12.66 25.87 -44.29
CA PHE A 92 13.87 26.67 -44.53
C PHE A 92 14.90 25.97 -45.42
N SER A 93 14.79 24.66 -45.58
CA SER A 93 15.66 23.87 -46.48
C SER A 93 15.17 23.87 -47.93
N GLY A 94 13.93 24.30 -48.19
CA GLY A 94 13.33 24.35 -49.53
C GLY A 94 13.57 25.65 -50.30
N ASP A 95 13.31 25.63 -51.60
CA ASP A 95 13.53 26.78 -52.50
C ASP A 95 12.40 27.84 -52.47
N GLN A 96 11.27 27.57 -51.82
CA GLN A 96 10.05 28.40 -51.89
C GLN A 96 9.98 29.50 -50.83
N LYS A 97 10.66 30.63 -51.02
CA LYS A 97 10.78 31.68 -49.98
C LYS A 97 9.51 32.49 -49.68
N GLU A 98 8.59 32.64 -50.62
CA GLU A 98 7.43 33.55 -50.46
C GLU A 98 6.28 32.99 -49.60
N SER A 99 6.16 31.66 -49.43
CA SER A 99 5.09 31.04 -48.60
C SER A 99 5.51 30.73 -47.15
N ILE A 100 6.80 30.84 -46.83
CA ILE A 100 7.37 30.39 -45.56
C ILE A 100 6.83 31.19 -44.38
N GLY A 101 6.63 32.51 -44.52
CA GLY A 101 6.25 33.38 -43.41
C GLY A 101 4.93 32.98 -42.75
N ASN A 102 3.88 32.73 -43.55
CA ASN A 102 2.58 32.31 -43.04
C ASN A 102 2.66 30.94 -42.37
N ARG A 103 3.34 29.99 -43.02
CA ARG A 103 3.47 28.63 -42.48
C ARG A 103 4.28 28.58 -41.19
N VAL A 104 5.37 29.33 -41.11
CA VAL A 104 6.15 29.48 -39.88
C VAL A 104 5.28 30.06 -38.77
N SER A 105 4.49 31.11 -39.05
CA SER A 105 3.59 31.69 -38.04
C SER A 105 2.54 30.69 -37.53
N GLU A 106 2.00 29.83 -38.41
CA GLU A 106 1.08 28.76 -38.01
C GLU A 106 1.77 27.75 -37.09
N ILE A 107 2.97 27.31 -37.44
CA ILE A 107 3.74 26.34 -36.63
C ILE A 107 4.10 26.94 -35.26
N LEU A 108 4.55 28.20 -35.20
CA LEU A 108 4.84 28.88 -33.94
C LEU A 108 3.59 28.99 -33.06
N SER A 109 2.43 29.29 -33.65
CA SER A 109 1.16 29.27 -32.91
C SER A 109 0.83 27.87 -32.39
N SER A 110 1.10 26.82 -33.17
CA SER A 110 0.89 25.43 -32.74
C SER A 110 1.83 25.03 -31.60
N ILE A 111 3.10 25.42 -31.66
CA ILE A 111 4.08 25.23 -30.57
C ILE A 111 3.59 25.91 -29.29
N ASN A 112 3.22 27.18 -29.36
CA ASN A 112 2.73 27.94 -28.21
C ASN A 112 1.43 27.34 -27.63
N LYS A 113 0.55 26.84 -28.50
CA LYS A 113 -0.64 26.11 -28.07
C LYS A 113 -0.28 24.83 -27.34
N SER A 114 0.62 24.00 -27.88
CA SER A 114 1.06 22.75 -27.23
C SER A 114 1.68 23.02 -25.86
N VAL A 115 2.52 24.05 -25.74
CA VAL A 115 3.06 24.51 -24.44
C VAL A 115 1.96 24.92 -23.47
N GLY A 116 0.98 25.70 -23.92
CA GLY A 116 -0.13 26.17 -23.10
C GLY A 116 -1.13 25.09 -22.69
N GLU A 117 -1.32 24.06 -23.51
CA GLU A 117 -2.19 22.91 -23.22
C GLU A 117 -1.49 21.84 -22.37
N SER A 118 -0.16 21.83 -22.34
CA SER A 118 0.66 20.92 -21.52
C SER A 118 0.64 21.31 -20.04
N THR A 119 -0.49 21.06 -19.38
CA THR A 119 -0.72 21.34 -17.96
C THR A 119 -1.09 20.07 -17.19
N PHE A 120 -0.78 20.05 -15.90
CA PHE A 120 -1.25 19.04 -14.96
C PHE A 120 -1.74 19.74 -13.70
N ASP A 121 -2.99 19.50 -13.30
CA ASP A 121 -3.66 20.23 -12.21
C ASP A 121 -3.59 21.76 -12.35
N GLY A 122 -3.59 22.26 -13.59
CA GLY A 122 -3.50 23.69 -13.91
C GLY A 122 -2.08 24.26 -13.86
N GLU A 123 -1.07 23.48 -13.46
CA GLU A 123 0.33 23.89 -13.46
C GLU A 123 0.96 23.64 -14.85
N PRO A 124 1.65 24.63 -15.43
CA PRO A 124 2.33 24.47 -16.72
C PRO A 124 3.52 23.53 -16.61
N LEU A 125 3.61 22.54 -17.49
CA LEU A 125 4.68 21.54 -17.49
C LEU A 125 5.88 21.92 -18.35
N LEU A 126 5.65 22.74 -19.38
CA LEU A 126 6.64 23.10 -20.41
C LEU A 126 6.99 24.59 -20.38
N SER A 127 6.99 25.20 -19.19
CA SER A 127 7.42 26.59 -19.02
C SER A 127 8.85 26.78 -19.60
N GLY A 128 9.02 27.78 -20.47
CA GLY A 128 10.29 28.05 -21.14
C GLY A 128 10.50 27.34 -22.48
N PHE A 129 9.49 26.63 -23.00
CA PHE A 129 9.53 26.00 -24.33
C PHE A 129 8.57 26.67 -25.34
N ASP A 130 8.03 27.84 -25.02
CA ASP A 130 7.30 28.67 -25.99
C ASP A 130 8.24 29.23 -27.08
N SER A 131 7.67 29.72 -28.17
CA SER A 131 8.41 30.23 -29.32
C SER A 131 9.38 31.35 -28.96
N SER A 132 9.02 32.18 -27.98
CA SER A 132 9.82 33.32 -27.55
C SER A 132 11.03 32.85 -26.75
N SER A 133 10.79 31.96 -25.78
CA SER A 133 11.82 31.32 -24.95
C SER A 133 12.81 30.50 -25.79
N LEU A 134 12.35 29.88 -26.87
CA LEU A 134 13.19 29.16 -27.84
C LEU A 134 13.88 30.09 -28.87
N GLY A 135 13.62 31.41 -28.83
CA GLY A 135 14.25 32.39 -29.72
C GLY A 135 13.76 32.34 -31.17
N LEU A 136 12.56 31.79 -31.40
CA LEU A 136 11.99 31.52 -32.72
C LEU A 136 11.26 32.72 -33.33
N ASP A 137 10.85 33.72 -32.53
CA ASP A 137 10.04 34.85 -32.99
C ASP A 137 10.73 35.69 -34.09
N ALA A 138 12.08 35.70 -34.12
CA ALA A 138 12.85 36.45 -35.11
C ALA A 138 13.18 35.65 -36.39
N ILE A 139 12.79 34.37 -36.47
CA ILE A 139 13.17 33.49 -37.58
C ILE A 139 12.64 34.01 -38.94
N ALA A 140 11.45 34.62 -38.96
CA ALA A 140 10.90 35.21 -40.18
C ALA A 140 11.65 36.48 -40.64
N GLN A 141 12.34 37.17 -39.73
CA GLN A 141 13.05 38.42 -39.99
C GLN A 141 14.53 38.21 -40.31
N ASP A 142 15.11 37.08 -39.86
CA ASP A 142 16.51 36.70 -40.09
C ASP A 142 16.60 35.27 -40.65
N PRO A 143 16.34 35.07 -41.96
CA PRO A 143 16.44 33.75 -42.59
C PRO A 143 17.86 33.17 -42.57
N ALA A 144 18.89 34.02 -42.49
CA ALA A 144 20.28 33.57 -42.44
C ALA A 144 20.62 32.92 -41.08
N GLY A 145 20.07 33.46 -39.99
CA GLY A 145 20.18 32.89 -38.64
C GLY A 145 19.14 31.82 -38.29
N ALA A 146 18.11 31.64 -39.11
CA ALA A 146 16.98 30.74 -38.83
C ALA A 146 17.39 29.29 -38.52
N MET A 147 18.23 28.69 -39.37
CA MET A 147 18.65 27.29 -39.20
C MET A 147 19.43 27.07 -37.90
N ALA A 148 20.33 27.99 -37.54
CA ALA A 148 21.09 27.92 -36.29
C ALA A 148 20.18 28.00 -35.05
N ARG A 149 19.14 28.86 -35.10
CA ARG A 149 18.13 28.97 -34.02
C ARG A 149 17.30 27.70 -33.91
N LEU A 150 16.84 27.15 -35.04
CA LEU A 150 16.10 25.89 -35.07
C LEU A 150 16.92 24.74 -34.51
N ASP A 151 18.18 24.61 -34.91
CA ASP A 151 19.07 23.57 -34.38
C ASP A 151 19.28 23.72 -32.86
N SER A 152 19.48 24.95 -32.37
CA SER A 152 19.60 25.20 -30.93
C SER A 152 18.31 24.86 -30.17
N ALA A 153 17.14 25.21 -30.71
CA ALA A 153 15.86 24.88 -30.10
C ALA A 153 15.59 23.37 -30.09
N MET A 154 15.93 22.67 -31.18
CA MET A 154 15.82 21.20 -31.25
C MET A 154 16.71 20.53 -30.20
N VAL A 155 17.95 21.00 -30.01
CA VAL A 155 18.85 20.49 -28.95
C VAL A 155 18.22 20.71 -27.58
N ALA A 156 17.70 21.90 -27.27
CA ALA A 156 17.06 22.17 -25.98
C ALA A 156 15.84 21.27 -25.71
N VAL A 157 14.98 21.07 -26.72
CA VAL A 157 13.83 20.16 -26.63
C VAL A 157 14.29 18.71 -26.45
N GLN A 158 15.32 18.28 -27.16
CA GLN A 158 15.86 16.92 -27.06
C GLN A 158 16.50 16.64 -25.70
N GLU A 159 17.25 17.60 -25.14
CA GLU A 159 17.82 17.51 -23.80
C GLU A 159 16.71 17.37 -22.76
N LYS A 160 15.67 18.20 -22.85
CA LYS A 160 14.53 18.11 -21.94
C LYS A 160 13.76 16.80 -22.09
N SER A 161 13.51 16.35 -23.33
CA SER A 161 12.84 15.08 -23.61
C SER A 161 13.62 13.89 -23.06
N SER A 162 14.95 13.93 -23.14
CA SER A 162 15.83 12.89 -22.57
C SER A 162 15.72 12.86 -21.06
N ALA A 163 15.77 14.03 -20.40
CA ALA A 163 15.62 14.15 -18.96
C ALA A 163 14.23 13.64 -18.47
N VAL A 164 13.15 14.00 -19.17
CA VAL A 164 11.80 13.50 -18.84
C VAL A 164 11.72 11.99 -19.00
N SER A 165 12.35 11.42 -20.03
CA SER A 165 12.37 9.96 -20.25
C SER A 165 13.12 9.20 -19.17
N GLU A 166 14.25 9.74 -18.69
CA GLU A 166 15.00 9.18 -17.56
C GLU A 166 14.17 9.20 -16.27
N GLU A 167 13.54 10.34 -15.96
CA GLU A 167 12.66 10.48 -14.80
C GLU A 167 11.47 9.52 -14.88
N LEU A 168 10.86 9.34 -16.05
CA LEU A 168 9.79 8.37 -16.28
C LEU A 168 10.26 6.94 -15.99
N GLY A 169 11.43 6.55 -16.49
CA GLY A 169 12.02 5.23 -16.23
C GLY A 169 12.30 4.99 -14.75
N ASN A 170 12.74 6.03 -14.03
CA ASN A 170 12.95 5.96 -12.57
C ASN A 170 11.63 5.75 -11.82
N LEU A 171 10.59 6.52 -12.16
CA LEU A 171 9.25 6.40 -11.56
C LEU A 171 8.63 5.02 -11.82
N GLU A 172 8.71 4.51 -13.05
CA GLU A 172 8.21 3.18 -13.40
C GLU A 172 8.95 2.06 -12.63
N SER A 173 10.25 2.23 -12.42
CA SER A 173 11.05 1.29 -11.61
C SER A 173 10.62 1.32 -10.14
N GLU A 174 10.39 2.52 -9.59
CA GLU A 174 9.93 2.68 -8.22
C GLU A 174 8.53 2.08 -8.02
N VAL A 175 7.60 2.29 -8.96
CA VAL A 175 6.27 1.65 -8.95
C VAL A 175 6.40 0.14 -8.86
N ARG A 176 7.20 -0.49 -9.73
CA ARG A 176 7.42 -1.95 -9.70
C ARG A 176 7.95 -2.42 -8.35
N ASN A 177 8.90 -1.70 -7.75
CA ASN A 177 9.45 -2.04 -6.44
C ASN A 177 8.42 -1.91 -5.32
N LEU A 178 7.61 -0.86 -5.32
CA LEU A 178 6.55 -0.65 -4.32
C LEU A 178 5.40 -1.64 -4.47
N GLU A 179 5.05 -2.05 -5.70
CA GLU A 179 4.05 -3.09 -5.95
C GLU A 179 4.47 -4.44 -5.36
N VAL A 180 5.74 -4.83 -5.55
CA VAL A 180 6.31 -6.05 -4.92
C VAL A 180 6.28 -5.92 -3.40
N GLY A 181 6.69 -4.77 -2.86
CA GLY A 181 6.64 -4.50 -1.42
C GLY A 181 5.22 -4.63 -0.85
N ARG A 182 4.24 -4.02 -1.51
CA ARG A 182 2.82 -4.08 -1.14
C ARG A 182 2.29 -5.52 -1.21
N GLN A 183 2.59 -6.27 -2.27
CA GLN A 183 2.14 -7.65 -2.42
C GLN A 183 2.72 -8.55 -1.31
N ASN A 184 3.99 -8.36 -0.96
CA ASN A 184 4.62 -9.08 0.16
C ASN A 184 3.94 -8.72 1.50
N ALA A 185 3.63 -7.45 1.75
CA ALA A 185 2.93 -7.02 2.95
C ALA A 185 1.51 -7.59 3.05
N VAL A 186 0.75 -7.60 1.94
CA VAL A 186 -0.59 -8.22 1.88
C VAL A 186 -0.53 -9.74 2.11
N SER A 187 0.48 -10.41 1.54
CA SER A 187 0.69 -11.84 1.74
C SER A 187 1.02 -12.17 3.18
N ALA A 188 1.86 -11.34 3.82
CA ALA A 188 2.17 -11.46 5.25
C ALA A 188 0.92 -11.22 6.11
N ASP A 189 0.13 -10.19 5.83
CA ASP A 189 -1.12 -9.90 6.56
C ASP A 189 -2.09 -11.10 6.49
N THR A 190 -2.27 -11.65 5.29
CA THR A 190 -3.13 -12.82 5.05
C THR A 190 -2.65 -14.04 5.83
N ALA A 191 -1.36 -14.37 5.75
CA ALA A 191 -0.80 -15.53 6.44
C ALA A 191 -0.94 -15.44 7.97
N VAL A 192 -0.78 -14.25 8.55
CA VAL A 192 -0.96 -14.06 10.00
C VAL A 192 -2.44 -14.16 10.39
N ARG A 193 -3.37 -13.64 9.60
CA ARG A 193 -4.82 -13.82 9.84
C ARG A 193 -5.24 -15.30 9.78
N GLU A 194 -4.72 -16.05 8.81
CA GLU A 194 -4.97 -17.50 8.70
C GLU A 194 -4.43 -18.26 9.93
N MET A 195 -3.23 -17.92 10.39
CA MET A 195 -2.63 -18.52 11.59
C MET A 195 -3.44 -18.21 12.85
N GLN A 196 -3.96 -16.99 13.00
CA GLN A 196 -4.84 -16.64 14.11
C GLN A 196 -6.16 -17.42 14.06
N PHE A 197 -6.76 -17.53 12.88
CA PHE A 197 -7.98 -18.33 12.72
C PHE A 197 -7.75 -19.80 13.12
N ALA A 198 -6.65 -20.40 12.67
CA ALA A 198 -6.26 -21.75 13.07
C ALA A 198 -6.04 -21.87 14.58
N THR A 199 -5.39 -20.89 15.21
CA THR A 199 -5.15 -20.85 16.66
C THR A 199 -6.47 -20.76 17.44
N ASN A 200 -7.40 -19.91 16.99
CA ASN A 200 -8.72 -19.75 17.60
C ASN A 200 -9.55 -21.03 17.48
N LEU A 201 -9.50 -21.71 16.32
CA LEU A 201 -10.17 -23.00 16.14
C LEU A 201 -9.60 -24.09 17.05
N LEU A 202 -8.28 -24.13 17.24
CA LEU A 202 -7.63 -25.07 18.17
C LEU A 202 -8.02 -24.78 19.62
N SER A 203 -8.05 -23.52 20.04
CA SER A 203 -8.50 -23.14 21.39
C SER A 203 -9.95 -23.57 21.63
N LEU A 204 -10.86 -23.24 20.69
CA LEU A 204 -12.27 -23.62 20.76
C LEU A 204 -12.46 -25.15 20.82
N THR A 205 -11.69 -25.89 20.03
CA THR A 205 -11.73 -27.36 20.02
C THR A 205 -11.28 -27.92 21.38
N ASN A 206 -10.19 -27.41 21.94
CA ASN A 206 -9.69 -27.82 23.25
C ASN A 206 -10.69 -27.50 24.37
N GLU A 207 -11.33 -26.34 24.32
CA GLU A 207 -12.38 -25.95 25.27
C GLU A 207 -13.60 -26.87 25.19
N LYS A 208 -14.06 -27.20 23.98
CA LYS A 208 -15.19 -28.11 23.76
C LYS A 208 -14.89 -29.53 24.26
N ILE A 209 -13.71 -30.07 23.94
CA ILE A 209 -13.27 -31.39 24.43
C ILE A 209 -13.23 -31.39 25.95
N GLY A 210 -12.62 -30.37 26.57
CA GLY A 210 -12.57 -30.26 28.02
C GLY A 210 -13.96 -30.19 28.66
N SER A 211 -14.90 -29.44 28.06
CA SER A 211 -16.28 -29.35 28.54
C SER A 211 -17.04 -30.69 28.42
N GLU A 212 -16.88 -31.41 27.31
CA GLU A 212 -17.51 -32.72 27.09
C GLU A 212 -16.95 -33.79 28.05
N GLU A 213 -15.63 -33.82 28.26
CA GLU A 213 -14.98 -34.70 29.23
C GLU A 213 -15.47 -34.46 30.66
N VAL A 214 -15.55 -33.19 31.07
CA VAL A 214 -16.05 -32.80 32.39
C VAL A 214 -17.51 -33.23 32.57
N SER A 215 -18.37 -32.98 31.56
CA SER A 215 -19.78 -33.40 31.58
C SER A 215 -19.94 -34.92 31.68
N GLY A 216 -19.12 -35.68 30.95
CA GLY A 216 -19.08 -37.14 31.02
C GLY A 216 -18.67 -37.66 32.40
N LEU A 217 -17.68 -37.05 33.03
CA LEU A 217 -17.24 -37.40 34.39
C LEU A 217 -18.34 -37.11 35.43
N PHE A 218 -19.03 -35.98 35.33
CA PHE A 218 -20.16 -35.68 36.21
C PHE A 218 -21.29 -36.71 36.06
N THR A 219 -21.63 -37.06 34.84
CA THR A 219 -22.66 -38.08 34.56
C THR A 219 -22.28 -39.45 35.14
N LYS A 220 -21.00 -39.84 35.00
CA LYS A 220 -20.48 -41.08 35.57
C LYS A 220 -20.49 -41.05 37.11
N SER A 221 -20.11 -39.93 37.73
CA SER A 221 -20.13 -39.74 39.18
C SER A 221 -21.54 -39.88 39.75
N ILE A 222 -22.53 -39.22 39.14
CA ILE A 222 -23.94 -39.28 39.57
C ILE A 222 -24.47 -40.72 39.51
N ASN A 223 -24.11 -41.46 38.46
CA ASN A 223 -24.53 -42.87 38.33
C ASN A 223 -23.84 -43.78 39.35
N MET A 224 -22.61 -43.47 39.74
CA MET A 224 -21.86 -44.24 40.73
C MET A 224 -22.42 -44.04 42.16
N ASP A 225 -22.83 -42.83 42.50
CA ASP A 225 -23.50 -42.54 43.79
C ASP A 225 -24.83 -43.30 43.92
N LYS A 226 -25.63 -43.36 42.84
CA LYS A 226 -26.89 -44.14 42.82
C LYS A 226 -26.68 -45.64 43.02
N ILE A 227 -25.56 -46.19 42.54
CA ILE A 227 -25.23 -47.61 42.73
C ILE A 227 -24.84 -47.86 44.18
N LEU A 228 -24.13 -46.93 44.82
CA LEU A 228 -23.77 -47.03 46.23
C LEU A 228 -25.01 -46.96 47.14
N ASP A 229 -25.98 -46.11 46.83
CA ASP A 229 -27.27 -46.04 47.56
C ASP A 229 -28.10 -47.33 47.47
N LEU A 230 -27.94 -48.14 46.41
CA LEU A 230 -28.64 -49.42 46.25
C LEU A 230 -27.95 -50.58 47.00
N LEU A 231 -26.71 -50.39 47.47
CA LEU A 231 -25.92 -51.39 48.17
C LEU A 231 -25.92 -51.21 49.70
N SER A 232 -26.48 -50.10 50.21
CA SER A 232 -26.68 -49.80 51.63
C SER A 232 -28.08 -50.13 52.10
#